data_AF-M2N6G6-F1
#
_entry.id   AF-M2N6G6-F1
#
_cell.length_a   1.000
_cell.length_b   1.000
_cell.length_c   1.000
_cell.angle_alpha   90.00
_cell.angle_beta   90.00
_cell.angle_gamma   90.00
#
_symmetry.space_group_name_H-M   'P 1'
#
loop_
_entity.id
_entity.type
_entity.pdbx_description
1 polymer ?
#
loop_
_entity_poly.entity_id
_entity_poly.type
_entity_poly.pdbx_seq_one_letter_code
_entity_poly.pdbx_strand_id
1 'polypeptide(L)'
;MQQPSPIAETEALLARLSMRPGVQSTLILSRQSGAIVRSSGLITAEELAQEEVAPSTTNGTYVNSTDGEAVRKQGTRNAEEVAQSVWTFMKSVGSMIEELNGDHDEAKLLRIRTKRNEIVVVPDAKFLLVCIHDTPPA
;
A
#
# COMPACT_ATOMS: atom_id res chain seq x y z
N MET A 1 21.75 9.96 -24.24
CA MET A 1 20.76 9.08 -23.57
C MET A 1 19.98 9.94 -22.61
N GLN A 2 18.66 10.11 -22.82
CA GLN A 2 17.83 10.98 -21.99
C GLN A 2 17.46 10.20 -20.73
N GLN A 3 17.88 10.68 -19.56
CA GLN A 3 17.51 10.08 -18.29
C GLN A 3 15.98 10.18 -18.14
N PRO A 4 15.28 9.08 -17.81
CA PRO A 4 13.83 9.13 -17.62
C PRO A 4 13.47 10.12 -16.51
N SER A 5 12.28 10.73 -16.62
CA SER A 5 11.79 11.64 -15.59
C SER A 5 11.56 10.86 -14.27
N PRO A 6 11.75 11.48 -13.09
CA PRO A 6 11.58 10.80 -11.79
C PRO A 6 10.21 10.15 -11.59
N ILE A 7 9.17 10.69 -12.23
CA ILE A 7 7.82 10.14 -12.24
C ILE A 7 7.77 8.81 -13.00
N ALA A 8 8.39 8.74 -14.19
CA ALA A 8 8.41 7.53 -15.00
C ALA A 8 9.18 6.38 -14.31
N GLU A 9 10.25 6.70 -13.57
CA GLU A 9 10.98 5.71 -12.76
C GLU A 9 10.09 5.13 -11.65
N THR A 10 9.31 5.98 -10.99
CA THR A 10 8.38 5.58 -9.92
C THR A 10 7.27 4.67 -10.44
N GLU A 11 6.73 4.99 -11.61
CA GLU A 11 5.71 4.17 -12.29
C GLU A 11 6.24 2.80 -12.67
N ALA A 12 7.44 2.76 -13.28
CA ALA A 12 8.09 1.52 -13.65
C ALA A 12 8.39 0.64 -12.42
N LEU A 13 8.78 1.25 -11.30
CA LEU A 13 8.99 0.54 -10.04
C LEU A 13 7.69 -0.10 -9.53
N LEU A 14 6.60 0.66 -9.49
CA LEU A 14 5.30 0.15 -9.03
C LEU A 14 4.77 -0.96 -9.93
N ALA A 15 4.85 -0.78 -11.26
CA ALA A 15 4.48 -1.81 -12.22
C ALA A 15 5.29 -3.10 -12.00
N ARG A 16 6.59 -2.96 -11.74
CA ARG A 16 7.44 -4.12 -11.45
C ARG A 16 7.11 -4.79 -10.11
N LEU A 17 6.73 -4.02 -9.10
CA LEU A 17 6.35 -4.55 -7.78
C LEU A 17 5.00 -5.26 -7.83
N SER A 18 4.00 -4.68 -8.52
CA SER A 18 2.67 -5.28 -8.66
C SER A 18 2.69 -6.61 -9.43
N MET A 19 3.64 -6.79 -10.36
CA MET A 19 3.83 -8.04 -11.09
C MET A 19 4.53 -9.15 -10.28
N ARG A 20 5.04 -8.86 -9.07
CA ARG A 20 5.70 -9.89 -8.26
C ARG A 20 4.67 -10.88 -7.72
N PRO A 21 4.94 -12.21 -7.77
CA PRO A 21 4.04 -13.21 -7.20
C PRO A 21 3.73 -12.92 -5.73
N GLY A 22 2.44 -12.94 -5.40
CA GLY A 22 1.95 -12.71 -4.04
C GLY A 22 1.76 -11.24 -3.66
N VAL A 23 2.21 -10.27 -4.45
CA VAL A 23 1.94 -8.85 -4.16
C VAL A 23 0.47 -8.55 -4.43
N GLN A 24 -0.24 -8.06 -3.40
CA GLN A 24 -1.64 -7.67 -3.49
C GLN A 24 -1.78 -6.20 -3.85
N SER A 25 -0.97 -5.33 -3.22
CA SER A 25 -1.04 -3.89 -3.42
C SER A 25 0.25 -3.18 -3.07
N THR A 26 0.40 -1.98 -3.64
CA THR A 26 1.54 -1.10 -3.41
C THR A 26 1.06 0.34 -3.24
N LEU A 27 1.69 1.09 -2.34
CA LEU A 27 1.43 2.50 -2.10
C LEU A 27 2.76 3.26 -2.01
N ILE A 28 2.74 4.50 -2.48
CA ILE A 28 3.77 5.49 -2.21
C ILE A 28 3.08 6.63 -1.49
N LEU A 29 3.52 6.88 -0.26
CA LEU A 29 2.98 7.95 0.57
C LEU A 29 4.03 9.04 0.72
N SER A 30 3.59 10.29 0.84
CA SER A 30 4.43 11.38 1.34
C SER A 30 4.82 11.06 2.80
N ARG A 31 6.12 11.07 3.12
CA ARG A 31 6.58 10.84 4.51
C ARG A 31 6.04 11.92 5.46
N GLN A 32 5.98 13.17 4.99
CA GLN A 32 5.60 14.32 5.81
C GLN A 32 4.10 14.33 6.13
N SER A 33 3.24 14.04 5.15
CA SER A 33 1.79 14.23 5.28
C SER A 33 0.99 12.92 5.27
N GLY A 34 1.58 11.80 4.89
CA GLY A 34 0.85 10.54 4.67
C GLY A 34 0.00 10.54 3.40
N ALA A 35 0.00 11.62 2.61
CA ALA A 35 -0.78 11.73 1.39
C ALA A 35 -0.36 10.66 0.37
N ILE A 36 -1.33 10.06 -0.31
CA ILE A 36 -1.09 9.08 -1.37
C ILE A 36 -0.50 9.82 -2.57
N VAL A 37 0.74 9.48 -2.92
CA VAL A 37 1.38 9.94 -4.16
C VAL A 37 0.99 9.01 -5.30
N ARG A 38 1.01 7.69 -5.05
CA ARG A 38 0.61 6.63 -5.98
C ARG A 38 0.07 5.41 -5.25
N SER A 39 -0.87 4.71 -5.86
CA SER A 39 -1.43 3.44 -5.39
C SER A 39 -1.60 2.46 -6.55
N SER A 40 -1.60 1.16 -6.25
CA SER A 40 -1.98 0.10 -7.18
C SER A 40 -2.52 -1.10 -6.39
N GLY A 41 -3.61 -1.71 -6.86
CA GLY A 41 -4.25 -2.87 -6.22
C GLY A 41 -5.13 -2.54 -5.01
N LEU A 42 -5.51 -1.27 -4.84
CA LEU A 42 -6.42 -0.76 -3.81
C LEU A 42 -7.44 0.15 -4.49
N ILE A 43 -8.61 0.30 -3.87
CA ILE A 43 -9.68 1.17 -4.36
C ILE A 43 -9.42 2.58 -3.85
N THR A 44 -9.37 3.55 -4.75
CA THR A 44 -9.25 4.99 -4.42
C THR A 44 -10.62 5.66 -4.29
N ALA A 45 -10.69 6.78 -3.57
CA ALA A 45 -11.93 7.55 -3.44
C ALA A 45 -12.46 8.06 -4.80
N GLU A 46 -11.58 8.31 -5.77
CA GLU A 46 -11.93 8.75 -7.13
C GLU A 46 -12.65 7.64 -7.90
N GLU A 47 -12.18 6.40 -7.80
CA GLU A 47 -12.84 5.23 -8.39
C GLU A 47 -14.22 4.98 -7.78
N LEU A 48 -14.37 5.16 -6.46
CA LEU A 48 -15.67 5.05 -5.77
C LEU A 48 -16.65 6.16 -6.18
N ALA A 49 -16.16 7.39 -6.37
CA ALA A 49 -16.99 8.52 -6.79
C ALA A 49 -17.43 8.44 -8.26
N GLN A 50 -16.64 7.78 -9.11
CA GLN A 50 -16.93 7.62 -10.53
C GLN A 50 -17.95 6.50 -10.82
N GLU A 51 -18.17 5.56 -9.89
CA GLU A 51 -19.19 4.51 -10.00
C GLU A 51 -20.63 4.99 -9.75
N GLU A 52 -20.87 6.17 -9.15
CA GLU A 52 -22.23 6.68 -8.90
C GLU A 52 -22.93 7.33 -10.11
N VAL A 53 -22.24 7.55 -11.24
CA VAL A 53 -22.76 8.36 -12.37
C VAL A 53 -22.96 7.61 -13.71
N ALA A 54 -22.80 6.29 -13.78
CA ALA A 54 -22.99 5.53 -15.03
C ALA A 54 -23.97 4.34 -14.89
N PRO A 55 -24.96 4.16 -15.79
CA PRO A 55 -25.78 2.96 -15.81
C PRO A 55 -25.02 1.78 -16.44
N SER A 56 -24.80 0.76 -15.62
CA SER A 56 -24.64 -0.67 -15.94
C SER A 56 -23.61 -1.10 -17.00
N THR A 57 -22.51 -1.74 -16.58
CA THR A 57 -22.21 -3.18 -16.84
C THR A 57 -20.80 -3.56 -16.35
N THR A 58 -20.68 -4.08 -15.13
CA THR A 58 -19.74 -5.19 -14.82
C THR A 58 -20.04 -5.82 -13.46
N ASN A 59 -20.07 -7.15 -13.43
CA ASN A 59 -20.40 -8.03 -12.29
C ASN A 59 -19.73 -7.68 -10.94
N GLY A 60 -20.42 -6.86 -10.14
CA GLY A 60 -20.15 -6.63 -8.72
C GLY A 60 -21.12 -7.42 -7.85
N THR A 61 -20.91 -8.73 -7.71
CA THR A 61 -21.62 -9.51 -6.68
C THR A 61 -21.06 -9.11 -5.32
N TYR A 62 -21.82 -8.32 -4.56
CA TYR A 62 -21.57 -8.07 -3.15
C TYR A 62 -21.71 -9.38 -2.38
N VAL A 63 -20.60 -10.10 -2.20
CA VAL A 63 -20.56 -11.29 -1.34
C VAL A 63 -20.20 -10.85 0.07
N ASN A 64 -21.23 -10.55 0.85
CA ASN A 64 -21.14 -10.75 2.29
C ASN A 64 -21.17 -12.27 2.52
N SER A 65 -20.03 -12.95 2.69
CA SER A 65 -20.06 -14.40 2.99
C SER A 65 -18.81 -14.87 3.74
N THR A 66 -19.10 -15.33 4.97
CA THR A 66 -18.56 -16.53 5.59
C THR A 66 -18.11 -17.60 4.57
N ASP A 67 -16.89 -18.11 4.78
CA ASP A 67 -16.31 -19.37 4.29
C ASP A 67 -16.58 -19.78 2.83
N GLY A 68 -15.51 -19.72 2.01
CA GLY A 68 -15.46 -20.39 0.71
C GLY A 68 -14.48 -19.73 -0.26
N GLU A 69 -13.35 -20.39 -0.49
CA GLU A 69 -12.43 -20.29 -1.64
C GLU A 69 -12.62 -19.08 -2.58
N ALA A 70 -12.10 -17.92 -2.17
CA ALA A 70 -12.15 -16.70 -2.95
C ALA A 70 -11.03 -16.67 -4.00
N VAL A 71 -11.40 -16.75 -5.28
CA VAL A 71 -10.61 -16.16 -6.37
C VAL A 71 -10.33 -14.72 -5.97
N ARG A 72 -9.05 -14.42 -5.66
CA ARG A 72 -8.62 -13.14 -5.09
C ARG A 72 -8.83 -12.02 -6.11
N LYS A 73 -10.03 -11.43 -6.11
CA LYS A 73 -10.29 -10.17 -6.81
C LYS A 73 -9.42 -9.09 -6.18
N GLN A 74 -8.69 -8.41 -7.06
CA GLN A 74 -7.82 -7.27 -6.81
C GLN A 74 -8.62 -6.15 -6.12
N GLY A 75 -8.15 -5.72 -4.94
CA GLY A 75 -8.62 -4.53 -4.21
C GLY A 75 -9.93 -4.68 -3.42
N THR A 76 -9.89 -5.22 -2.19
CA THR A 76 -11.01 -5.08 -1.22
C THR A 76 -10.79 -3.96 -0.20
N ARG A 77 -9.60 -3.35 -0.16
CA ARG A 77 -9.23 -2.34 0.84
C ARG A 77 -9.22 -0.95 0.22
N ASN A 78 -9.78 0.02 0.94
CA ASN A 78 -9.72 1.43 0.60
C ASN A 78 -8.28 1.95 0.79
N ALA A 79 -7.76 2.66 -0.21
CA ALA A 79 -6.38 3.12 -0.23
C ALA A 79 -6.10 4.16 0.86
N GLU A 80 -7.05 5.07 1.10
CA GLU A 80 -6.95 6.15 2.07
C GLU A 80 -6.89 5.62 3.51
N GLU A 81 -7.74 4.66 3.84
CA GLU A 81 -7.74 4.01 5.16
C GLU A 81 -6.40 3.30 5.43
N VAL A 82 -5.89 2.56 4.44
CA VAL A 82 -4.59 1.87 4.55
C VAL A 82 -3.46 2.88 4.70
N ALA A 83 -3.44 3.93 3.87
CA ALA A 83 -2.42 4.98 3.91
C ALA A 83 -2.38 5.67 5.28
N GLN A 84 -3.53 6.07 5.80
CA GLN A 84 -3.63 6.75 7.08
C GLN A 84 -3.20 5.85 8.25
N SER A 85 -3.59 4.58 8.22
CA SER A 85 -3.20 3.60 9.23
C SER A 85 -1.69 3.38 9.25
N VAL A 86 -1.09 3.16 8.07
CA VAL A 86 0.36 2.93 7.93
C VAL A 86 1.15 4.18 8.35
N TRP A 87 0.74 5.36 7.91
CA TRP A 87 1.43 6.61 8.25
C TRP A 87 1.36 6.90 9.76
N THR A 88 0.19 6.70 10.38
CA THR A 88 0.03 6.88 11.83
C THR A 88 0.91 5.89 12.60
N PHE A 89 0.93 4.63 12.19
CA PHE A 89 1.79 3.62 12.82
C PHE A 89 3.27 3.95 12.69
N MET A 90 3.71 4.46 11.53
CA MET A 90 5.11 4.86 11.34
C MET A 90 5.53 6.02 12.25
N LYS A 91 4.63 6.95 12.58
CA LYS A 91 4.93 7.98 13.57
C LYS A 91 5.18 7.38 14.95
N SER A 92 4.35 6.44 15.39
CA SER A 92 4.54 5.75 16.67
C SER A 92 5.84 4.96 16.72
N VAL A 93 6.20 4.29 15.62
CA VAL A 93 7.50 3.60 15.49
C VAL A 93 8.66 4.60 15.57
N GLY A 94 8.53 5.78 14.95
CA GLY A 94 9.54 6.84 15.05
C GLY A 94 9.77 7.29 16.50
N SER A 95 8.69 7.57 17.24
CA SER A 95 8.79 7.92 18.66
C SER A 95 9.43 6.81 19.50
N MET A 96 9.07 5.54 19.24
CA MET A 96 9.68 4.40 19.92
C MET A 96 11.20 4.29 19.65
N ILE A 97 11.64 4.53 18.42
CA ILE A 97 13.07 4.49 18.07
C ILE A 97 13.82 5.64 18.76
N GLU A 98 13.24 6.83 18.77
CA GLU A 98 13.81 8.00 19.45
C GLU A 98 13.96 7.75 20.97
N GLU A 99 12.96 7.16 21.61
CA GLU A 99 13.02 6.79 23.03
C GLU A 99 14.10 5.74 23.34
N LEU A 100 14.39 4.83 22.41
CA LEU A 100 15.35 3.75 22.62
C LEU A 100 16.79 4.13 22.26
N ASN A 101 16.97 4.86 21.16
CA ASN A 101 18.27 5.07 20.52
C ASN A 101 18.63 6.56 20.32
N GLY A 102 17.75 7.48 20.69
CA GLY A 102 17.93 8.93 20.51
C GLY A 102 17.51 9.45 19.14
N ASP A 103 17.68 10.74 18.93
CA ASP A 103 17.23 11.52 17.76
C ASP A 103 18.03 11.26 16.46
N HIS A 104 19.13 10.52 16.56
CA HIS A 104 20.01 10.18 15.43
C HIS A 104 19.67 8.85 14.77
N ASP A 105 18.79 8.04 15.34
CA ASP A 105 18.38 6.76 14.77
C ASP A 105 17.04 6.87 14.04
N GLU A 106 16.89 6.13 12.93
CA GLU A 106 15.65 6.10 12.15
C GLU A 106 15.39 4.73 11.52
N ALA A 107 14.10 4.41 11.34
CA ALA A 107 13.69 3.18 10.67
C ALA A 107 14.14 3.16 9.20
N LYS A 108 14.88 2.12 8.81
CA LYS A 108 15.23 1.86 7.39
C LYS A 108 14.34 0.82 6.73
N LEU A 109 13.75 -0.06 7.52
CA LEU A 109 12.84 -1.10 7.05
C LEU A 109 11.91 -1.50 8.19
N LEU A 110 10.62 -1.51 7.92
CA LEU A 110 9.63 -2.11 8.80
C LEU A 110 8.92 -3.23 8.04
N ARG A 111 8.83 -4.38 8.66
CA ARG A 111 8.14 -5.54 8.10
C ARG A 111 7.23 -6.15 9.16
N ILE A 112 5.95 -6.21 8.86
CA ILE A 112 4.92 -6.78 9.73
C ILE A 112 4.34 -8.00 9.04
N ARG A 113 4.65 -9.18 9.56
CA ARG A 113 4.07 -10.43 9.08
C ARG A 113 2.86 -10.81 9.93
N THR A 114 1.71 -10.92 9.28
CA THR A 114 0.49 -11.48 9.87
C THR A 114 0.24 -12.88 9.29
N LYS A 115 -0.73 -13.60 9.85
CA LYS A 115 -1.13 -14.92 9.34
C LYS A 115 -1.55 -14.89 7.87
N ARG A 116 -2.11 -13.77 7.40
CA ARG A 116 -2.68 -13.64 6.04
C ARG A 116 -1.75 -12.88 5.10
N ASN A 117 -1.19 -11.78 5.59
CA ASN A 117 -0.45 -10.83 4.78
C ASN A 117 0.85 -10.40 5.48
N GLU A 118 1.77 -9.95 4.67
CA GLU A 118 2.97 -9.24 5.10
C GLU A 118 2.92 -7.80 4.55
N ILE A 119 3.19 -6.84 5.43
CA ILE A 119 3.25 -5.42 5.12
C ILE A 119 4.71 -5.02 5.25
N VAL A 120 5.29 -4.53 4.16
CA VAL A 120 6.65 -4.04 4.10
C VAL A 120 6.60 -2.54 3.87
N VAL A 121 7.21 -1.77 4.77
CA VAL A 121 7.36 -0.33 4.67
C VAL A 121 8.85 0.00 4.61
N VAL A 122 9.24 0.72 3.57
CA VAL A 122 10.60 1.23 3.38
C VAL A 122 10.53 2.76 3.43
N PRO A 123 10.94 3.38 4.56
CA PRO A 123 11.05 4.82 4.64
C PRO A 123 12.20 5.35 3.79
N ASP A 124 11.96 6.44 3.08
CA ASP A 124 12.94 7.24 2.35
C ASP A 124 12.93 8.68 2.89
N ALA A 125 13.78 9.57 2.37
CA ALA A 125 13.85 10.97 2.75
C ALA A 125 12.51 11.69 2.53
N LYS A 126 11.81 11.37 1.44
CA LYS A 126 10.56 12.06 1.04
C LYS A 126 9.32 11.18 1.08
N PHE A 127 9.51 9.87 0.94
CA PHE A 127 8.41 8.94 0.70
C PHE A 127 8.43 7.78 1.68
N LEU A 128 7.28 7.14 1.84
CA LEU A 128 7.14 5.82 2.44
C LEU A 128 6.69 4.87 1.33
N LEU A 129 7.53 3.90 0.99
CA LEU A 129 7.18 2.85 0.04
C LEU A 129 6.53 1.72 0.81
N VAL A 130 5.30 1.37 0.45
CA VAL A 130 4.53 0.34 1.14
C VAL A 130 4.17 -0.76 0.14
N CYS A 131 4.43 -2.00 0.52
CA CYS A 131 4.04 -3.19 -0.21
C CYS A 131 3.25 -4.11 0.71
N ILE A 132 2.11 -4.60 0.22
CA ILE A 132 1.30 -5.60 0.89
C ILE A 132 1.30 -6.84 0.02
N HIS A 133 1.76 -7.95 0.57
CA HIS A 133 1.77 -9.22 -0.12
C HIS A 133 1.25 -10.36 0.76
N ASP A 134 0.88 -11.46 0.13
CA ASP A 134 0.51 -12.69 0.82
C ASP A 134 1.67 -13.20 1.66
N THR A 135 1.33 -13.77 2.80
CA THR A 135 2.27 -14.55 3.60
C THR A 135 2.29 -15.98 3.04
N PRO A 136 3.43 -16.51 2.56
CA PRO A 136 3.53 -17.92 2.19
C PRO A 136 3.20 -18.83 3.39
N PRO A 137 2.54 -19.98 3.18
CA PRO A 137 2.34 -20.97 4.23
C PRO A 137 3.68 -21.35 4.86
N ALA A 138 3.69 -21.49 6.19
CA ALA A 138 4.87 -21.87 6.96
C ALA A 138 5.26 -23.33 6.72
#